data_AF-A0A133ZF80-F1
#
_entry.id   AF-A0A133ZF80-F1
#
_cell.length_a   1.000
_cell.length_b   1.000
_cell.length_c   1.000
_cell.angle_alpha   90.00
_cell.angle_beta   90.00
_cell.angle_gamma   90.00
#
_symmetry.space_group_name_H-M   'P 1'
#
loop_
_entity.id
_entity.type
_entity.pdbx_description
1 polymer ?
#
loop_
_entity_poly.entity_id
_entity_poly.type
_entity_poly.pdbx_seq_one_letter_code
_entity_poly.pdbx_strand_id
1 'polypeptide(L)'
;MKDRINTLIALLAQEQSATLAQKAQALAALFDLEGRAHMSQSLLESSAAALSEHDIPTLKRARMAIDAGELAWLGAKFVYDKALACINNPLDKGSYKLGSADGQFLLFFYTDAREFLAPRAVSERDMFQIKDITRGPHMHPEQFRGLWWVSTPLHTQQQLIVLGACDVACALARYASEVGFSVSVVDEDTAFLNELRFPRVNKILLDGGFKNIDALHVPDGAYIAVLTRGHTFDVEACAWALKQHACYIGMMGCAHKNADVYQQLANMGVTPDQWASIKRPIGLKFGAKTAEELAVSIVAELIDMRYKSRYSHDEQLEHDKSLYGA
;
A
#
# COMPACT_ATOMS: atom_id res chain seq x y z
N MET A 1 11.56 2.93 -5.48
CA MET A 1 10.74 3.78 -6.36
C MET A 1 11.40 5.13 -6.68
N LYS A 2 11.80 5.95 -5.69
CA LYS A 2 12.46 7.25 -5.92
C LYS A 2 13.62 7.19 -6.92
N ASP A 3 14.53 6.22 -6.75
CA ASP A 3 15.68 6.04 -7.63
C ASP A 3 15.28 5.71 -9.07
N ARG A 4 14.29 4.81 -9.24
CA ARG A 4 13.75 4.45 -10.57
C ARG A 4 13.21 5.67 -11.31
N ILE A 5 12.45 6.55 -10.62
CA ILE A 5 11.96 7.81 -11.19
C ILE A 5 13.14 8.75 -11.54
N ASN A 6 14.16 8.83 -10.68
CA ASN A 6 15.34 9.69 -10.89
C ASN A 6 16.11 9.29 -12.13
N THR A 7 16.34 7.98 -12.28
CA THR A 7 17.00 7.41 -13.45
C THR A 7 16.25 7.80 -14.72
N LEU A 8 14.93 7.66 -14.75
CA LEU A 8 14.16 8.02 -15.94
C LEU A 8 14.19 9.53 -16.21
N ILE A 9 14.06 10.39 -15.20
CA ILE A 9 14.20 11.85 -15.36
C ILE A 9 15.57 12.21 -15.97
N ALA A 10 16.65 11.61 -15.48
CA ALA A 10 18.00 11.88 -15.97
C ALA A 10 18.16 11.48 -17.45
N LEU A 11 17.60 10.33 -17.84
CA LEU A 11 17.63 9.87 -19.24
C LEU A 11 16.83 10.79 -20.18
N LEU A 12 15.69 11.31 -19.74
CA LEU A 12 14.86 12.21 -20.54
C LEU A 12 15.46 13.62 -20.66
N ALA A 13 16.17 14.09 -19.63
CA ALA A 13 16.87 15.38 -19.66
C ALA A 13 18.13 15.38 -20.55
N GLN A 14 18.67 14.19 -20.89
CA GLN A 14 19.88 14.00 -21.69
C GLN A 14 19.54 13.50 -23.10
N GLU A 15 18.46 13.98 -23.71
CA GLU A 15 17.80 13.36 -24.88
C GLU A 15 18.71 12.99 -26.06
N GLN A 16 19.86 13.67 -26.22
CA GLN A 16 20.86 13.39 -27.26
C GLN A 16 21.89 12.28 -26.91
N SER A 17 22.03 11.92 -25.64
CA SER A 17 23.02 10.96 -25.13
C SER A 17 22.41 9.65 -24.61
N ALA A 18 21.10 9.64 -24.31
CA ALA A 18 20.42 8.46 -23.79
C ALA A 18 20.00 7.51 -24.93
N THR A 19 20.43 6.25 -24.85
CA THR A 19 20.02 5.21 -25.82
C THR A 19 18.58 4.77 -25.57
N LEU A 20 17.89 4.31 -26.63
CA LEU A 20 16.54 3.76 -26.53
C LEU A 20 16.47 2.58 -25.54
N ALA A 21 17.50 1.73 -25.54
CA ALA A 21 17.61 0.59 -24.63
C ALA A 21 17.64 1.02 -23.15
N GLN A 22 18.35 2.11 -22.82
CA GLN A 22 18.37 2.66 -21.46
C GLN A 22 16.98 3.19 -21.04
N LYS A 23 16.28 3.91 -21.94
CA LYS A 23 14.91 4.36 -21.67
C LYS A 23 13.95 3.19 -21.44
N ALA A 24 14.03 2.16 -22.29
CA ALA A 24 13.23 0.94 -22.19
C ALA A 24 13.48 0.20 -20.86
N GLN A 25 14.74 0.02 -20.48
CA GLN A 25 15.10 -0.64 -19.21
C GLN A 25 14.59 0.16 -18.00
N ALA A 26 14.74 1.49 -18.01
CA ALA A 26 14.23 2.35 -16.94
C ALA A 26 12.70 2.30 -16.85
N LEU A 27 11.99 2.31 -17.98
CA LEU A 27 10.53 2.18 -18.02
C LEU A 27 10.05 0.80 -17.51
N ALA A 28 10.74 -0.28 -17.90
CA ALA A 28 10.44 -1.62 -17.42
C ALA A 28 10.63 -1.78 -15.91
N ALA A 29 11.74 -1.26 -15.39
CA ALA A 29 12.01 -1.25 -13.96
C ALA A 29 10.99 -0.40 -13.19
N LEU A 30 10.49 0.69 -13.77
CA LEU A 30 9.54 1.57 -13.10
C LEU A 30 8.22 0.89 -12.75
N PHE A 31 7.75 -0.02 -13.61
CA PHE A 31 6.44 -0.69 -13.48
C PHE A 31 6.53 -2.22 -13.29
N ASP A 32 7.73 -2.76 -13.06
CA ASP A 32 7.99 -4.19 -12.91
C ASP A 32 7.33 -5.01 -14.04
N LEU A 33 7.69 -4.68 -15.29
CA LEU A 33 7.04 -5.15 -16.51
C LEU A 33 7.46 -6.55 -16.98
N GLU A 34 8.45 -7.17 -16.34
CA GLU A 34 8.98 -8.47 -16.74
C GLU A 34 7.93 -9.59 -16.63
N GLY A 35 7.88 -10.46 -17.64
CA GLY A 35 6.97 -11.63 -17.66
C GLY A 35 5.48 -11.32 -17.90
N ARG A 36 5.11 -10.08 -18.22
CA ARG A 36 3.73 -9.68 -18.52
C ARG A 36 3.32 -10.14 -19.93
N ALA A 37 2.12 -10.73 -20.07
CA ALA A 37 1.66 -11.41 -21.29
C ALA A 37 1.69 -10.54 -22.57
N HIS A 38 1.37 -9.24 -22.48
CA HIS A 38 1.39 -8.33 -23.65
C HIS A 38 2.65 -7.48 -23.78
N MET A 39 3.60 -7.61 -22.84
CA MET A 39 4.83 -6.82 -22.87
C MET A 39 5.87 -7.48 -23.78
N SER A 40 5.72 -7.28 -25.09
CA SER A 40 6.78 -7.62 -26.04
C SER A 40 7.93 -6.61 -25.97
N GLN A 41 9.13 -7.04 -26.34
CA GLN A 41 10.28 -6.13 -26.45
C GLN A 41 9.98 -4.95 -27.40
N SER A 42 9.30 -5.22 -28.52
CA SER A 42 8.91 -4.18 -29.50
C SER A 42 7.91 -3.17 -28.91
N LEU A 43 6.97 -3.61 -28.08
CA LEU A 43 6.04 -2.71 -27.39
C LEU A 43 6.78 -1.82 -26.38
N LEU A 44 7.72 -2.40 -25.63
CA LEU A 44 8.52 -1.65 -24.66
C LEU A 44 9.40 -0.60 -25.36
N GLU A 45 10.07 -0.98 -26.45
CA GLU A 45 10.92 -0.08 -27.24
C GLU A 45 10.10 1.05 -27.87
N SER A 46 8.94 0.76 -28.47
CA SER A 46 8.08 1.81 -29.05
C SER A 46 7.51 2.75 -27.98
N SER A 47 7.18 2.22 -26.79
CA SER A 47 6.74 3.03 -25.64
C SER A 47 7.87 3.90 -25.09
N ALA A 48 9.09 3.37 -25.01
CA ALA A 48 10.27 4.11 -24.57
C ALA A 48 10.68 5.20 -25.57
N ALA A 49 10.47 4.97 -26.87
CA ALA A 49 10.70 5.96 -27.91
C ALA A 49 9.70 7.12 -27.85
N ALA A 50 8.49 6.88 -27.35
CA ALA A 50 7.47 7.91 -27.16
C ALA A 50 7.73 8.83 -25.94
N LEU A 51 8.62 8.44 -25.02
CA LEU A 51 8.99 9.27 -23.86
C LEU A 51 9.93 10.42 -24.27
N SER A 52 9.63 11.61 -23.75
CA SER A 52 10.32 12.86 -24.06
C SER A 52 10.52 13.74 -22.83
N GLU A 53 11.17 14.88 -23.00
CA GLU A 53 11.26 15.90 -21.94
C GLU A 53 9.90 16.36 -21.38
N HIS A 54 8.82 16.25 -22.17
CA HIS A 54 7.46 16.60 -21.74
C HIS A 54 6.91 15.68 -20.63
N ASP A 55 7.49 14.51 -20.42
CA ASP A 55 7.12 13.58 -19.34
C ASP A 55 7.79 13.93 -17.99
N ILE A 56 8.84 14.77 -18.01
CA ILE A 56 9.61 15.12 -16.81
C ILE A 56 8.74 15.80 -15.73
N PRO A 57 7.82 16.73 -16.03
CA PRO A 57 6.93 17.31 -15.02
C PRO A 57 6.08 16.25 -14.29
N THR A 58 5.54 15.27 -15.01
CA THR A 58 4.79 14.13 -14.43
C THR A 58 5.64 13.34 -13.45
N LEU A 59 6.88 13.01 -13.85
CA LEU A 59 7.84 12.28 -13.00
C LEU A 59 8.29 13.09 -11.77
N LYS A 60 8.50 14.41 -11.93
CA LYS A 60 8.86 15.30 -10.82
C LYS A 60 7.71 15.42 -9.81
N ARG A 61 6.48 15.57 -10.28
CA ARG A 61 5.30 15.60 -9.40
C ARG A 61 5.13 14.28 -8.64
N ALA A 62 5.34 13.15 -9.31
CA ALA A 62 5.38 11.84 -8.68
C ALA A 62 6.46 11.76 -7.59
N ARG A 63 7.65 12.33 -7.81
CA ARG A 63 8.68 12.39 -6.77
C ARG A 63 8.23 13.18 -5.55
N MET A 64 7.69 14.39 -5.79
CA MET A 64 7.18 15.26 -4.73
C MET A 64 6.11 14.55 -3.90
N ALA A 65 5.23 13.78 -4.55
CA ALA A 65 4.22 12.98 -3.86
C ALA A 65 4.83 11.94 -2.91
N ILE A 66 5.89 11.25 -3.33
CA ILE A 66 6.59 10.29 -2.44
C ILE A 66 7.22 11.02 -1.25
N ASP A 67 7.87 12.17 -1.49
CA ASP A 67 8.53 12.95 -0.43
C ASP A 67 7.51 13.53 0.57
N ALA A 68 6.34 13.92 0.10
CA ALA A 68 5.23 14.41 0.91
C ALA A 68 4.39 13.30 1.55
N GLY A 69 4.65 12.02 1.23
CA GLY A 69 3.85 10.89 1.73
C GLY A 69 2.41 10.85 1.20
N GLU A 70 2.16 11.47 0.05
CA GLU A 70 0.84 11.55 -0.55
C GLU A 70 0.34 10.19 -1.05
N LEU A 71 -0.98 9.97 -0.95
CA LEU A 71 -1.62 8.85 -1.61
C LEU A 71 -1.74 9.12 -3.11
N ALA A 72 -0.71 8.68 -3.84
CA ALA A 72 -0.59 8.90 -5.27
C ALA A 72 -0.14 7.65 -6.02
N TRP A 73 -0.32 7.69 -7.34
CA TRP A 73 0.06 6.66 -8.28
C TRP A 73 0.79 7.29 -9.46
N LEU A 74 1.80 6.56 -9.93
CA LEU A 74 2.35 6.75 -11.27
C LEU A 74 1.85 5.60 -12.12
N GLY A 75 1.40 5.88 -13.32
CA GLY A 75 0.86 4.86 -14.21
C GLY A 75 1.23 5.09 -15.66
N ALA A 76 0.98 4.06 -16.46
CA ALA A 76 1.23 4.07 -17.88
C ALA A 76 0.13 3.36 -18.67
N LYS A 77 -0.12 3.87 -19.88
CA LYS A 77 -0.89 3.25 -20.94
C LYS A 77 0.07 2.74 -22.00
N PHE A 78 0.06 1.44 -22.25
CA PHE A 78 0.77 0.79 -23.35
C PHE A 78 -0.20 0.50 -24.49
N VAL A 79 0.22 0.74 -25.73
CA VAL A 79 -0.62 0.56 -26.92
C VAL A 79 0.02 -0.45 -27.86
N TYR A 80 -0.50 -1.69 -27.86
CA TYR A 80 -0.02 -2.76 -28.73
C TYR A 80 -0.76 -2.83 -30.07
N ASP A 81 -1.98 -2.27 -30.15
CA ASP A 81 -2.72 -2.12 -31.39
C ASP A 81 -3.49 -0.80 -31.38
N LYS A 82 -2.97 0.19 -32.10
CA LYS A 82 -3.54 1.53 -32.19
C LYS A 82 -4.94 1.54 -32.83
N ALA A 83 -5.18 0.71 -33.84
CA ALA A 83 -6.49 0.67 -34.49
C ALA A 83 -7.56 0.17 -33.52
N LEU A 84 -7.25 -0.91 -32.79
CA LEU A 84 -8.15 -1.44 -31.76
C LEU A 84 -8.31 -0.51 -30.56
N ALA A 85 -7.26 0.21 -30.17
CA ALA A 85 -7.30 1.18 -29.07
C ALA A 85 -8.27 2.34 -29.32
N CYS A 86 -8.39 2.76 -30.58
CA CYS A 86 -9.15 3.96 -30.98
C CYS A 86 -10.63 3.67 -31.32
N ILE A 87 -11.04 2.41 -31.51
CA ILE A 87 -12.43 2.07 -31.83
C ILE A 87 -13.33 2.03 -30.60
N ASN A 88 -14.63 2.21 -30.83
CA ASN A 88 -15.65 2.02 -29.81
C ASN A 88 -15.79 0.52 -29.46
N ASN A 89 -15.92 0.24 -28.16
CA ASN A 89 -16.00 -1.08 -27.56
C ASN A 89 -17.38 -1.26 -26.92
N PRO A 90 -17.95 -2.48 -26.89
CA PRO A 90 -19.23 -2.75 -26.20
C PRO A 90 -19.25 -2.34 -24.71
N LEU A 91 -18.08 -2.27 -24.07
CA LEU A 91 -17.93 -1.83 -22.68
C LEU A 91 -17.86 -0.31 -22.52
N ASP A 92 -17.89 0.43 -23.62
CA ASP A 92 -17.98 1.89 -23.55
C ASP A 92 -19.30 2.32 -22.94
N LYS A 93 -19.22 3.24 -21.99
CA LYS A 93 -20.41 3.99 -21.58
C LYS A 93 -20.82 4.89 -22.72
N GLY A 94 -22.12 5.09 -22.91
CA GLY A 94 -22.66 5.93 -24.00
C GLY A 94 -22.15 7.39 -24.02
N SER A 95 -21.48 7.84 -22.96
CA SER A 95 -20.77 9.13 -22.92
C SER A 95 -19.45 9.14 -23.70
N TYR A 96 -18.76 7.99 -23.88
CA TYR A 96 -17.45 7.95 -24.52
C TYR A 96 -17.58 8.18 -26.02
N LYS A 97 -17.35 9.41 -26.46
CA LYS A 97 -17.44 9.81 -27.88
C LYS A 97 -16.24 9.36 -28.71
N LEU A 98 -15.12 9.07 -28.06
CA LEU A 98 -13.85 8.72 -28.68
C LEU A 98 -13.25 7.54 -27.90
N GLY A 99 -12.54 6.65 -28.60
CA GLY A 99 -11.75 5.62 -27.95
C GLY A 99 -10.57 6.18 -27.18
N SER A 100 -9.41 5.52 -27.16
CA SER A 100 -8.20 6.04 -26.49
C SER A 100 -7.53 7.20 -27.25
N ALA A 101 -8.34 8.10 -27.80
CA ALA A 101 -7.98 9.23 -28.64
C ALA A 101 -6.94 8.90 -29.72
N ASP A 102 -5.70 9.31 -29.48
CA ASP A 102 -4.57 9.17 -30.40
C ASP A 102 -3.97 7.76 -30.43
N GLY A 103 -4.38 6.87 -29.53
CA GLY A 103 -3.84 5.52 -29.41
C GLY A 103 -2.33 5.53 -29.25
N GLN A 104 -1.79 6.49 -28.50
CA GLN A 104 -0.36 6.58 -28.18
C GLN A 104 -0.09 6.18 -26.74
N PHE A 105 1.17 5.80 -26.47
CA PHE A 105 1.67 5.63 -25.10
C PHE A 105 1.36 6.87 -24.24
N LEU A 106 1.12 6.66 -22.96
CA LEU A 106 0.88 7.74 -22.00
C LEU A 106 1.52 7.38 -20.67
N LEU A 107 2.38 8.26 -20.16
CA LEU A 107 2.77 8.27 -18.75
C LEU A 107 1.87 9.27 -18.01
N PHE A 108 1.37 8.90 -16.84
CA PHE A 108 0.50 9.78 -16.06
C PHE A 108 0.75 9.66 -14.56
N PHE A 109 0.41 10.73 -13.85
CA PHE A 109 0.36 10.81 -12.41
C PHE A 109 -1.08 11.08 -11.96
N TYR A 110 -1.48 10.45 -10.86
CA TYR A 110 -2.81 10.60 -10.30
C TYR A 110 -2.77 10.55 -8.78
N THR A 111 -3.57 11.36 -8.09
CA THR A 111 -3.71 11.34 -6.62
C THR A 111 -5.12 10.96 -6.19
N ASP A 112 -5.25 10.54 -4.94
CA ASP A 112 -6.59 10.29 -4.39
C ASP A 112 -7.41 11.59 -4.23
N ALA A 113 -6.74 12.74 -4.14
CA ALA A 113 -7.36 14.06 -4.21
C ALA A 113 -7.83 14.46 -5.64
N ARG A 114 -7.81 13.53 -6.60
CA ARG A 114 -8.22 13.73 -8.01
C ARG A 114 -7.32 14.68 -8.79
N GLU A 115 -6.12 14.97 -8.30
CA GLU A 115 -5.12 15.64 -9.12
C GLU A 115 -4.64 14.67 -10.21
N PHE A 116 -4.62 15.14 -11.45
CA PHE A 116 -4.16 14.39 -12.60
C PHE A 116 -3.12 15.21 -13.36
N LEU A 117 -2.04 14.57 -13.76
CA LEU A 117 -1.01 15.16 -14.60
C LEU A 117 -0.54 14.17 -15.67
N ALA A 118 -0.42 14.65 -16.90
CA ALA A 118 0.08 13.92 -18.05
C ALA A 118 0.71 14.92 -19.03
N PRO A 119 1.62 14.48 -19.92
CA PRO A 119 2.28 15.36 -20.90
C PRO A 119 1.30 15.93 -21.95
N ARG A 120 0.07 15.40 -22.02
CA ARG A 120 -0.93 15.74 -23.04
C ARG A 120 -2.35 15.48 -22.55
N ALA A 121 -3.33 16.02 -23.28
CA ALA A 121 -4.74 15.73 -23.05
C ALA A 121 -5.08 14.25 -23.30
N VAL A 122 -6.10 13.76 -22.59
CA VAL A 122 -6.56 12.37 -22.65
C VAL A 122 -8.05 12.30 -22.98
N SER A 123 -8.49 11.17 -23.55
CA SER A 123 -9.91 10.93 -23.81
C SER A 123 -10.70 10.70 -22.51
N GLU A 124 -12.03 10.80 -22.59
CA GLU A 124 -12.90 10.39 -21.47
C GLU A 124 -12.72 8.91 -21.12
N ARG A 125 -12.46 8.04 -22.11
CA ARG A 125 -12.17 6.62 -21.90
C ARG A 125 -10.84 6.42 -21.17
N ASP A 126 -9.80 7.14 -21.55
CA ASP A 126 -8.51 7.11 -20.86
C ASP A 126 -8.66 7.56 -19.40
N MET A 127 -9.33 8.68 -19.16
CA MET A 127 -9.57 9.19 -17.80
C MET A 127 -10.37 8.20 -16.95
N PHE A 128 -11.33 7.49 -17.53
CA PHE A 128 -12.05 6.41 -16.86
C PHE A 128 -11.10 5.28 -16.42
N GLN A 129 -10.23 4.81 -17.33
CA GLN A 129 -9.28 3.74 -16.98
C GLN A 129 -8.21 4.19 -16.00
N ILE A 130 -7.69 5.41 -16.14
CA ILE A 130 -6.74 6.01 -15.20
C ILE A 130 -7.30 5.96 -13.77
N LYS A 131 -8.57 6.36 -13.60
CA LYS A 131 -9.25 6.27 -12.30
C LYS A 131 -9.39 4.83 -11.84
N ASP A 132 -9.76 3.94 -12.75
CA ASP A 132 -10.03 2.53 -12.43
C ASP A 132 -8.79 1.78 -11.93
N ILE A 133 -7.65 1.93 -12.62
CA ILE A 133 -6.42 1.23 -12.27
C ILE A 133 -5.69 1.83 -11.06
N THR A 134 -6.04 3.05 -10.63
CA THR A 134 -5.42 3.72 -9.47
C THR A 134 -6.25 3.64 -8.21
N ARG A 135 -7.46 4.23 -8.22
CA ARG A 135 -8.34 4.40 -7.05
C ARG A 135 -9.72 3.74 -7.21
N GLY A 136 -9.93 3.06 -8.32
CA GLY A 136 -11.19 2.38 -8.62
C GLY A 136 -11.22 0.96 -8.04
N PRO A 137 -12.28 0.19 -8.33
CA PRO A 137 -12.38 -1.21 -7.91
C PRO A 137 -11.32 -2.13 -8.56
N HIS A 138 -10.37 -1.57 -9.33
CA HIS A 138 -9.39 -2.28 -10.14
C HIS A 138 -10.06 -3.31 -11.07
N MET A 139 -10.78 -2.84 -12.09
CA MET A 139 -11.19 -3.74 -13.18
C MET A 139 -9.97 -4.19 -13.99
N HIS A 140 -10.21 -5.07 -14.96
CA HIS A 140 -9.13 -5.72 -15.71
C HIS A 140 -8.27 -4.67 -16.45
N PRO A 141 -6.93 -4.68 -16.30
CA PRO A 141 -6.03 -3.72 -16.97
C PRO A 141 -6.04 -3.76 -18.51
N GLU A 142 -6.77 -4.73 -19.08
CA GLU A 142 -6.95 -4.98 -20.51
C GLU A 142 -8.43 -4.96 -20.89
N GLN A 143 -9.26 -4.23 -20.15
CA GLN A 143 -10.69 -4.12 -20.41
C GLN A 143 -10.96 -3.63 -21.84
N PHE A 144 -10.09 -2.78 -22.38
CA PHE A 144 -10.16 -2.29 -23.76
C PHE A 144 -9.07 -2.93 -24.63
N ARG A 145 -9.49 -3.43 -25.79
CA ARG A 145 -8.59 -4.02 -26.79
C ARG A 145 -7.57 -3.01 -27.32
N GLY A 146 -6.40 -3.52 -27.68
CA GLY A 146 -5.30 -2.71 -28.23
C GLY A 146 -4.48 -1.97 -27.17
N LEU A 147 -4.89 -2.03 -25.91
CA LEU A 147 -4.31 -1.28 -24.80
C LEU A 147 -4.04 -2.17 -23.60
N TRP A 148 -3.04 -1.78 -22.83
CA TRP A 148 -2.78 -2.32 -21.52
C TRP A 148 -2.43 -1.19 -20.56
N TRP A 149 -2.97 -1.25 -19.36
CA TRP A 149 -2.77 -0.24 -18.34
C TRP A 149 -2.01 -0.80 -17.15
N VAL A 150 -1.21 0.04 -16.51
CA VAL A 150 -0.54 -0.32 -15.25
C VAL A 150 -0.40 0.92 -14.39
N SER A 151 -0.46 0.76 -13.08
CA SER A 151 -0.01 1.79 -12.14
C SER A 151 0.68 1.16 -10.96
N THR A 152 1.61 1.91 -10.40
CA THR A 152 2.27 1.61 -9.13
C THR A 152 1.87 2.67 -8.10
N PRO A 153 1.50 2.26 -6.88
CA PRO A 153 1.37 3.19 -5.77
C PRO A 153 2.74 3.84 -5.48
N LEU A 154 2.70 5.11 -5.07
CA LEU A 154 3.88 5.90 -4.73
C LEU A 154 4.07 6.07 -3.21
N HIS A 155 3.07 5.73 -2.42
CA HIS A 155 3.13 5.83 -0.97
C HIS A 155 3.98 4.71 -0.36
N THR A 156 4.61 5.01 0.78
CA THR A 156 5.32 4.00 1.57
C THR A 156 4.34 3.03 2.20
N GLN A 157 4.73 1.75 2.21
CA GLN A 157 4.00 0.74 2.97
C GLN A 157 4.14 1.04 4.47
N GLN A 158 3.00 1.14 5.16
CA GLN A 158 2.99 1.26 6.62
C GLN A 158 3.62 0.01 7.23
N GLN A 159 4.48 0.18 8.23
CA GLN A 159 5.03 -0.96 8.97
C GLN A 159 3.97 -1.50 9.94
N LEU A 160 3.80 -2.81 9.95
CA LEU A 160 3.04 -3.53 10.96
C LEU A 160 3.99 -4.42 11.76
N ILE A 161 4.10 -4.15 13.05
CA ILE A 161 4.92 -4.90 14.00
C ILE A 161 3.99 -5.80 14.80
N VAL A 162 4.11 -7.10 14.57
CA VAL A 162 3.30 -8.11 15.26
C VAL A 162 4.13 -8.71 16.38
N LEU A 163 3.78 -8.36 17.61
CA LEU A 163 4.44 -8.84 18.82
C LEU A 163 3.78 -10.15 19.26
N GLY A 164 4.44 -11.26 18.98
CA GLY A 164 4.00 -12.62 19.23
C GLY A 164 3.73 -13.40 17.95
N ALA A 165 3.96 -14.71 18.02
CA ALA A 165 3.81 -15.64 16.91
C ALA A 165 2.67 -16.66 17.15
N CYS A 166 1.52 -16.24 17.69
CA CYS A 166 0.33 -17.10 17.76
C CYS A 166 -0.31 -17.34 16.37
N ASP A 167 -1.32 -18.21 16.27
CA ASP A 167 -1.93 -18.55 14.97
C ASP A 167 -2.69 -17.37 14.33
N VAL A 168 -3.25 -16.47 15.15
CA VAL A 168 -3.83 -15.20 14.67
C VAL A 168 -2.75 -14.33 14.03
N ALA A 169 -1.54 -14.31 14.60
CA ALA A 169 -0.41 -13.56 14.03
C ALA A 169 0.01 -14.10 12.66
N CYS A 170 -0.02 -15.43 12.45
CA CYS A 170 0.26 -16.04 11.15
C CYS A 170 -0.75 -15.59 10.09
N ALA A 171 -2.04 -15.67 10.39
CA ALA A 171 -3.09 -15.22 9.47
C ALA A 171 -3.01 -13.70 9.22
N LEU A 172 -2.81 -12.91 10.27
CA LEU A 172 -2.66 -11.46 10.18
C LEU A 172 -1.48 -11.07 9.30
N ALA A 173 -0.31 -11.67 9.51
CA ALA A 173 0.90 -11.34 8.74
C ALA A 173 0.70 -11.57 7.24
N ARG A 174 0.01 -12.66 6.86
CA ARG A 174 -0.34 -12.95 5.47
C ARG A 174 -1.31 -11.89 4.91
N TYR A 175 -2.46 -11.70 5.54
CA TYR A 175 -3.48 -10.79 5.03
C TYR A 175 -3.03 -9.32 5.02
N ALA A 176 -2.32 -8.89 6.07
CA ALA A 176 -1.79 -7.53 6.15
C ALA A 176 -0.77 -7.24 5.04
N SER A 177 0.10 -8.22 4.72
CA SER A 177 1.05 -8.10 3.60
C SER A 177 0.33 -7.95 2.26
N GLU A 178 -0.74 -8.72 2.04
CA GLU A 178 -1.55 -8.66 0.82
C GLU A 178 -2.26 -7.30 0.63
N VAL A 179 -2.63 -6.62 1.72
CA VAL A 179 -3.26 -5.28 1.66
C VAL A 179 -2.27 -4.12 1.80
N GLY A 180 -0.98 -4.40 1.63
CA GLY A 180 0.08 -3.40 1.48
C GLY A 180 0.75 -2.92 2.78
N PHE A 181 0.68 -3.69 3.87
CA PHE A 181 1.56 -3.47 5.03
C PHE A 181 2.89 -4.18 4.84
N SER A 182 3.97 -3.56 5.29
CA SER A 182 5.25 -4.23 5.47
C SER A 182 5.27 -4.84 6.86
N VAL A 183 5.17 -6.16 6.94
CA VAL A 183 4.99 -6.86 8.22
C VAL A 183 6.33 -7.35 8.77
N SER A 184 6.55 -7.12 10.06
CA SER A 184 7.57 -7.79 10.86
C SER A 184 6.92 -8.53 12.02
N VAL A 185 7.26 -9.80 12.19
CA VAL A 185 6.76 -10.64 13.30
C VAL A 185 7.90 -10.86 14.29
N VAL A 186 7.59 -10.66 15.55
CA VAL A 186 8.55 -10.65 16.65
C VAL A 186 8.13 -11.70 17.68
N ASP A 187 9.00 -12.61 18.05
CA ASP A 187 8.79 -13.56 19.15
C ASP A 187 10.16 -13.93 19.74
N GLU A 188 10.17 -14.58 20.88
CA GLU A 188 11.39 -15.06 21.54
C GLU A 188 11.71 -16.52 21.19
N ASP A 189 10.76 -17.23 20.58
CA ASP A 189 10.85 -18.66 20.36
C ASP A 189 11.01 -18.99 18.87
N THR A 190 12.20 -19.45 18.52
CA THR A 190 12.57 -19.85 17.15
C THR A 190 11.70 -20.97 16.59
N ALA A 191 11.08 -21.81 17.43
CA ALA A 191 10.15 -22.84 16.97
C ALA A 191 8.92 -22.23 16.28
N PHE A 192 8.53 -21.01 16.65
CA PHE A 192 7.36 -20.31 16.11
C PHE A 192 7.71 -19.33 14.99
N LEU A 193 8.93 -18.80 14.95
CA LEU A 193 9.44 -17.90 13.91
C LEU A 193 10.11 -18.66 12.76
N ASN A 194 9.33 -19.28 11.89
CA ASN A 194 9.85 -20.04 10.75
C ASN A 194 9.10 -19.72 9.44
N GLU A 195 9.71 -20.08 8.30
CA GLU A 195 9.14 -19.84 6.96
C GLU A 195 7.83 -20.60 6.70
N LEU A 196 7.61 -21.75 7.35
CA LEU A 196 6.37 -22.51 7.19
C LEU A 196 5.17 -21.72 7.76
N ARG A 197 5.37 -21.00 8.87
CA ARG A 197 4.33 -20.19 9.53
C ARG A 197 4.27 -18.76 9.00
N PHE A 198 5.41 -18.18 8.62
CA PHE A 198 5.54 -16.79 8.16
C PHE A 198 6.34 -16.69 6.85
N PRO A 199 5.75 -17.11 5.71
CA PRO A 199 6.42 -17.08 4.43
C PRO A 199 6.61 -15.64 3.93
N ARG A 200 7.84 -15.28 3.52
CA ARG A 200 8.16 -13.98 2.91
C ARG A 200 7.85 -12.75 3.79
N VAL A 201 7.75 -12.95 5.11
CA VAL A 201 7.57 -11.91 6.12
C VAL A 201 8.86 -11.77 6.92
N ASN A 202 9.20 -10.54 7.31
CA ASN A 202 10.36 -10.29 8.16
C ASN A 202 10.15 -10.91 9.55
N LYS A 203 11.12 -11.69 10.03
CA LYS A 203 11.06 -12.40 11.32
C LYS A 203 12.16 -11.87 12.22
N ILE A 204 11.81 -11.45 13.42
CA ILE A 204 12.74 -10.87 14.39
C ILE A 204 12.71 -11.71 15.65
N LEU A 205 13.83 -12.36 15.96
CA LEU A 205 14.01 -13.08 17.21
C LEU A 205 14.42 -12.10 18.32
N LEU A 206 13.71 -12.11 19.45
CA LEU A 206 14.12 -11.37 20.64
C LEU A 206 15.03 -12.23 21.51
N ASP A 207 16.34 -12.04 21.38
CA ASP A 207 17.32 -12.70 22.23
C ASP A 207 17.15 -12.28 23.70
N GLY A 208 16.96 -13.26 24.59
CA GLY A 208 16.65 -13.01 26.01
C GLY A 208 15.19 -12.65 26.30
N GLY A 209 14.33 -12.77 25.29
CA GLY A 209 12.88 -12.72 25.45
C GLY A 209 12.27 -11.33 25.40
N PHE A 210 10.97 -11.25 25.67
CA PHE A 210 10.23 -9.98 25.71
C PHE A 210 10.76 -8.99 26.77
N LYS A 211 11.57 -9.46 27.73
CA LYS A 211 12.28 -8.59 28.68
C LYS A 211 13.31 -7.68 28.00
N ASN A 212 13.82 -8.08 26.84
CA ASN A 212 14.79 -7.32 26.05
C ASN A 212 14.15 -6.58 24.87
N ILE A 213 12.82 -6.45 24.87
CA ILE A 213 12.08 -5.81 23.76
C ILE A 213 12.51 -4.36 23.52
N ASP A 214 13.07 -3.65 24.50
CA ASP A 214 13.61 -2.29 24.33
C ASP A 214 14.76 -2.21 23.29
N ALA A 215 15.38 -3.35 22.90
CA ALA A 215 16.35 -3.40 21.80
C ALA A 215 15.71 -3.36 20.39
N LEU A 216 14.40 -3.61 20.31
CA LEU A 216 13.64 -3.55 19.06
C LEU A 216 13.43 -2.08 18.64
N HIS A 217 13.92 -1.74 17.46
CA HIS A 217 13.73 -0.42 16.86
C HIS A 217 12.66 -0.51 15.78
N VAL A 218 11.67 0.39 15.84
CA VAL A 218 10.60 0.49 14.85
C VAL A 218 10.49 1.93 14.37
N PRO A 219 10.16 2.17 13.08
CA PRO A 219 10.03 3.53 12.59
C PRO A 219 8.80 4.21 13.18
N ASP A 220 8.86 5.54 13.26
CA ASP A 220 7.72 6.37 13.63
C ASP A 220 6.52 6.10 12.70
N GLY A 221 5.32 6.16 13.27
CA GLY A 221 4.07 5.87 12.57
C GLY A 221 3.82 4.39 12.28
N ALA A 222 4.59 3.48 12.87
CA ALA A 222 4.33 2.05 12.80
C ALA A 222 2.98 1.68 13.47
N TYR A 223 2.41 0.58 13.02
CA TYR A 223 1.26 -0.08 13.63
C TYR A 223 1.78 -1.23 14.48
N ILE A 224 1.28 -1.38 15.70
CA ILE A 224 1.72 -2.41 16.63
C ILE A 224 0.53 -3.29 17.01
N ALA A 225 0.65 -4.59 16.79
CA ALA A 225 -0.33 -5.59 17.18
C ALA A 225 0.28 -6.55 18.22
N VAL A 226 -0.26 -6.52 19.43
CA VAL A 226 0.13 -7.38 20.55
C VAL A 226 -0.70 -8.67 20.49
N LEU A 227 -0.06 -9.74 20.02
CA LEU A 227 -0.61 -11.07 19.76
C LEU A 227 0.25 -12.17 20.40
N THR A 228 0.67 -11.95 21.65
CA THR A 228 1.58 -12.88 22.35
C THR A 228 0.91 -14.22 22.62
N ARG A 229 1.74 -15.28 22.77
CA ARG A 229 1.25 -16.61 23.10
C ARG A 229 0.79 -16.64 24.56
N GLY A 230 -0.44 -17.04 24.80
CA GLY A 230 -0.97 -17.23 26.16
C GLY A 230 -1.06 -15.96 27.02
N HIS A 231 -0.90 -14.77 26.44
CA HIS A 231 -0.87 -13.47 27.14
C HIS A 231 0.33 -13.27 28.08
N THR A 232 1.33 -14.15 28.01
CA THR A 232 2.46 -14.16 28.96
C THR A 232 3.28 -12.86 28.91
N PHE A 233 3.34 -12.22 27.74
CA PHE A 233 4.19 -11.06 27.50
C PHE A 233 3.41 -9.81 27.07
N ASP A 234 2.08 -9.80 27.26
CA ASP A 234 1.24 -8.68 26.87
C ASP A 234 1.61 -7.40 27.64
N VAL A 235 2.06 -7.53 28.89
CA VAL A 235 2.47 -6.40 29.74
C VAL A 235 3.75 -5.75 29.18
N GLU A 236 4.80 -6.54 28.95
CA GLU A 236 6.05 -6.05 28.39
C GLU A 236 5.85 -5.46 26.99
N ALA A 237 5.08 -6.15 26.15
CA ALA A 237 4.76 -5.69 24.79
C ALA A 237 3.98 -4.36 24.81
N CYS A 238 2.96 -4.22 25.66
CA CYS A 238 2.19 -2.97 25.77
C CYS A 238 3.02 -1.84 26.37
N ALA A 239 3.80 -2.10 27.42
CA ALA A 239 4.68 -1.10 28.02
C ALA A 239 5.70 -0.57 27.01
N TRP A 240 6.29 -1.46 26.20
CA TRP A 240 7.19 -1.07 25.11
C TRP A 240 6.46 -0.29 24.02
N ALA A 241 5.29 -0.77 23.57
CA ALA A 241 4.53 -0.14 22.51
C ALA A 241 4.12 1.31 22.86
N LEU A 242 3.77 1.56 24.12
CA LEU A 242 3.43 2.91 24.63
C LEU A 242 4.60 3.90 24.61
N LYS A 243 5.85 3.42 24.57
CA LYS A 243 7.04 4.27 24.41
C LYS A 243 7.29 4.64 22.95
N GLN A 244 6.64 3.97 22.00
CA GLN A 244 6.87 4.19 20.57
C GLN A 244 5.98 5.32 20.03
N HIS A 245 6.45 6.02 19.00
CA HIS A 245 5.64 6.96 18.22
C HIS A 245 4.74 6.22 17.21
N ALA A 246 3.95 5.26 17.70
CA ALA A 246 3.10 4.42 16.87
C ALA A 246 1.80 5.13 16.43
N CYS A 247 1.36 4.88 15.20
CA CYS A 247 0.05 5.34 14.71
C CYS A 247 -1.11 4.54 15.32
N TYR A 248 -0.84 3.31 15.75
CA TYR A 248 -1.85 2.39 16.27
C TYR A 248 -1.19 1.37 17.20
N ILE A 249 -1.83 1.10 18.33
CA ILE A 249 -1.47 0.00 19.22
C ILE A 249 -2.75 -0.79 19.50
N GLY A 250 -2.75 -2.07 19.17
CA GLY A 250 -3.86 -2.96 19.43
C GLY A 250 -3.42 -4.19 20.19
N MET A 251 -4.22 -4.65 21.15
CA MET A 251 -3.95 -5.85 21.91
C MET A 251 -5.12 -6.82 21.85
N MET A 252 -4.81 -8.09 21.56
CA MET A 252 -5.78 -9.18 21.66
C MET A 252 -5.99 -9.54 23.13
N GLY A 253 -7.25 -9.59 23.58
CA GLY A 253 -7.55 -9.99 24.94
C GLY A 253 -9.03 -9.89 25.28
N CYS A 254 -9.46 -10.69 26.26
CA CYS A 254 -10.81 -10.62 26.83
C CYS A 254 -10.84 -9.68 28.04
N ALA A 255 -12.05 -9.29 28.47
CA ALA A 255 -12.22 -8.31 29.56
C ALA A 255 -11.42 -8.66 30.84
N HIS A 256 -11.43 -9.94 31.24
CA HIS A 256 -10.69 -10.39 32.42
C HIS A 256 -9.18 -10.19 32.26
N LYS A 257 -8.60 -10.67 31.16
CA LYS A 257 -7.15 -10.55 30.88
C LYS A 257 -6.72 -9.09 30.71
N ASN A 258 -7.56 -8.27 30.08
CA ASN A 258 -7.30 -6.85 29.93
C ASN A 258 -7.21 -6.14 31.30
N ALA A 259 -8.00 -6.56 32.28
CA ALA A 259 -7.93 -6.00 33.64
C ALA A 259 -6.61 -6.38 34.33
N ASP A 260 -6.16 -7.62 34.18
CA ASP A 260 -4.89 -8.09 34.77
C ASP A 260 -3.68 -7.37 34.15
N VAL A 261 -3.67 -7.20 32.82
CA VAL A 261 -2.64 -6.44 32.11
C VAL A 261 -2.66 -4.98 32.54
N TYR A 262 -3.84 -4.37 32.63
CA TYR A 262 -3.98 -2.98 33.07
C TYR A 262 -3.44 -2.77 34.49
N GLN A 263 -3.77 -3.66 35.42
CA GLN A 263 -3.30 -3.55 36.81
C GLN A 263 -1.78 -3.60 36.90
N GLN A 264 -1.12 -4.46 36.12
CA GLN A 264 0.34 -4.56 36.09
C GLN A 264 0.97 -3.32 35.44
N LEU A 265 0.42 -2.84 34.32
CA LEU A 265 0.89 -1.61 33.68
C LEU A 265 0.70 -0.37 34.58
N ALA A 266 -0.41 -0.28 35.31
CA ALA A 266 -0.66 0.79 36.26
C ALA A 266 0.37 0.80 37.40
N ASN A 267 0.75 -0.39 37.91
CA ASN A 267 1.83 -0.52 38.89
C ASN A 267 3.20 -0.07 38.33
N MET A 268 3.37 -0.09 37.00
CA MET A 268 4.56 0.41 36.30
C MET A 268 4.46 1.91 35.95
N GLY A 269 3.37 2.59 36.35
CA GLY A 269 3.18 4.02 36.12
C GLY A 269 2.47 4.39 34.82
N VAL A 270 1.92 3.41 34.08
CA VAL A 270 1.09 3.70 32.89
C VAL A 270 -0.21 4.38 33.34
N THR A 271 -0.51 5.52 32.72
CA THR A 271 -1.70 6.31 33.05
C THR A 271 -2.97 5.71 32.43
N PRO A 272 -4.17 6.05 32.94
CA PRO A 272 -5.43 5.66 32.32
C PRO A 272 -5.55 6.12 30.86
N ASP A 273 -5.00 7.28 30.50
CA ASP A 273 -5.02 7.82 29.14
C ASP A 273 -4.10 7.02 28.19
N GLN A 274 -2.90 6.68 28.66
CA GLN A 274 -2.00 5.77 27.93
C GLN A 274 -2.64 4.40 27.76
N TRP A 275 -3.27 3.87 28.81
CA TRP A 275 -4.01 2.63 28.68
C TRP A 275 -5.13 2.80 27.64
N ALA A 276 -5.91 3.86 27.67
CA ALA A 276 -7.01 4.11 26.73
C ALA A 276 -6.57 4.20 25.26
N SER A 277 -5.31 4.58 24.97
CA SER A 277 -4.78 4.64 23.60
C SER A 277 -4.52 3.26 22.97
N ILE A 278 -4.39 2.21 23.77
CA ILE A 278 -4.28 0.83 23.27
C ILE A 278 -5.69 0.29 22.98
N LYS A 279 -5.95 -0.03 21.71
CA LYS A 279 -7.21 -0.59 21.25
C LYS A 279 -7.38 -2.04 21.72
N ARG A 280 -8.47 -2.29 22.45
CA ARG A 280 -8.83 -3.61 22.99
C ARG A 280 -10.34 -3.87 22.93
N PRO A 281 -10.78 -5.09 22.56
CA PRO A 281 -10.00 -6.05 21.80
C PRO A 281 -9.54 -5.41 20.48
N ILE A 282 -8.37 -5.82 20.00
CA ILE A 282 -7.88 -5.48 18.67
C ILE A 282 -8.87 -5.95 17.60
N GLY A 283 -9.05 -5.17 16.54
CA GLY A 283 -9.91 -5.49 15.40
C GLY A 283 -11.34 -5.00 15.51
N LEU A 284 -12.01 -4.92 14.36
CA LEU A 284 -13.42 -4.53 14.27
C LEU A 284 -14.32 -5.59 14.91
N LYS A 285 -15.36 -5.13 15.62
CA LYS A 285 -16.29 -6.02 16.29
C LYS A 285 -17.27 -6.64 15.29
N PHE A 286 -17.00 -7.89 14.90
CA PHE A 286 -17.96 -8.80 14.31
C PHE A 286 -17.69 -10.22 14.84
N GLY A 287 -18.61 -11.17 14.61
CA GLY A 287 -18.65 -12.48 15.26
C GLY A 287 -17.53 -13.47 14.91
N ALA A 288 -16.29 -13.00 14.75
CA ALA A 288 -15.10 -13.78 14.47
C ALA A 288 -14.81 -14.81 15.57
N LYS A 289 -14.52 -16.04 15.15
CA LYS A 289 -14.28 -17.21 16.00
C LYS A 289 -13.00 -17.96 15.63
N THR A 290 -12.58 -17.91 14.37
CA THR A 290 -11.33 -18.54 13.91
C THR A 290 -10.16 -17.55 13.91
N ALA A 291 -8.93 -18.06 13.80
CA ALA A 291 -7.74 -17.22 13.69
C ALA A 291 -7.78 -16.35 12.43
N GLU A 292 -8.29 -16.90 11.33
CA GLU A 292 -8.46 -16.21 10.06
C GLU A 292 -9.52 -15.10 10.15
N GLU A 293 -10.67 -15.37 10.78
CA GLU A 293 -11.73 -14.37 10.96
C GLU A 293 -11.26 -13.22 11.86
N LEU A 294 -10.53 -13.54 12.94
CA LEU A 294 -9.92 -12.53 13.81
C LEU A 294 -8.87 -11.72 13.06
N ALA A 295 -8.03 -12.36 12.25
CA ALA A 295 -7.05 -11.66 11.43
C ALA A 295 -7.72 -10.72 10.42
N VAL A 296 -8.82 -11.12 9.76
CA VAL A 296 -9.61 -10.24 8.89
C VAL A 296 -10.17 -9.05 9.67
N SER A 297 -10.66 -9.28 10.90
CA SER A 297 -11.14 -8.21 11.78
C SER A 297 -10.05 -7.19 12.11
N ILE A 298 -8.84 -7.66 12.39
CA ILE A 298 -7.67 -6.81 12.65
C ILE A 298 -7.28 -6.06 11.37
N VAL A 299 -7.16 -6.75 10.23
CA VAL A 299 -6.79 -6.10 8.95
C VAL A 299 -7.80 -5.01 8.57
N ALA A 300 -9.10 -5.25 8.74
CA ALA A 300 -10.12 -4.24 8.47
C ALA A 300 -9.94 -2.99 9.35
N GLU A 301 -9.64 -3.18 10.64
CA GLU A 301 -9.36 -2.06 11.55
C GLU A 301 -8.06 -1.33 11.18
N LEU A 302 -7.00 -2.05 10.82
CA LEU A 302 -5.74 -1.44 10.38
C LEU A 302 -5.92 -0.60 9.11
N ILE A 303 -6.75 -1.07 8.17
CA ILE A 303 -7.10 -0.32 6.95
C ILE A 303 -7.88 0.96 7.30
N ASP A 304 -8.87 0.87 8.19
CA ASP A 304 -9.65 2.02 8.65
C ASP A 304 -8.79 3.05 9.38
N MET A 305 -7.87 2.60 10.23
CA MET A 305 -6.90 3.47 10.90
C MET A 305 -5.94 4.13 9.91
N ARG A 306 -5.48 3.39 8.89
CA ARG A 306 -4.68 3.93 7.78
C ARG A 306 -5.46 5.00 7.02
N TYR A 307 -6.74 4.80 6.77
CA TYR A 307 -7.61 5.80 6.17
C TYR A 307 -7.73 7.05 7.06
N LYS A 308 -8.10 6.90 8.33
CA LYS A 308 -8.25 8.02 9.28
C LYS A 308 -6.96 8.80 9.53
N SER A 309 -5.80 8.15 9.43
CA SER A 309 -4.50 8.83 9.55
C SER A 309 -4.16 9.70 8.34
N ARG A 310 -4.78 9.46 7.18
CA ARG A 310 -4.50 10.14 5.92
C ARG A 310 -5.45 11.30 5.61
N TYR A 311 -6.69 11.23 6.08
CA TYR A 311 -7.73 12.22 5.78
C TYR A 311 -8.22 12.90 7.04
N SER A 312 -8.44 14.20 6.96
CA SER A 312 -9.13 14.97 7.99
C SER A 312 -10.58 14.50 8.17
N HIS A 313 -11.20 14.85 9.29
CA HIS A 313 -12.59 14.47 9.55
C HIS A 313 -13.56 15.00 8.48
N ASP A 314 -13.34 16.22 7.99
CA ASP A 314 -14.18 16.83 6.96
C ASP A 314 -14.06 16.09 5.62
N GLU A 315 -12.84 15.72 5.21
CA GLU A 315 -12.60 14.91 4.00
C GLU A 315 -13.25 13.53 4.11
N GLN A 316 -13.23 12.91 5.30
CA GLN A 316 -13.90 11.64 5.54
C GLN A 316 -15.42 11.77 5.37
N LEU A 317 -16.03 12.83 5.91
CA LEU A 317 -17.46 13.09 5.77
C LEU A 317 -17.87 13.36 4.32
N GLU A 318 -17.06 14.09 3.56
CA GLU A 318 -17.31 14.30 2.12
C GLU A 318 -17.23 12.99 1.33
N HIS A 319 -16.25 12.13 1.66
CA HIS A 319 -16.14 10.81 1.06
C HIS A 319 -17.36 9.93 1.35
N ASP A 320 -17.79 9.85 2.61
CA ASP A 320 -18.95 9.04 3.04
C ASP A 320 -20.24 9.51 2.35
N LYS A 321 -20.47 10.82 2.25
CA LYS A 321 -21.60 11.39 1.50
C LYS A 321 -21.60 10.96 0.03
N SER A 322 -20.41 10.84 -0.58
CA SER A 322 -20.29 10.41 -1.98
C SER A 322 -20.62 8.93 -2.19
N LEU A 323 -20.42 8.10 -1.17
CA LEU A 323 -20.68 6.65 -1.21
C LEU A 323 -22.13 6.30 -0.85
N TYR A 324 -22.66 6.89 0.22
CA TYR A 324 -23.94 6.49 0.81
C TYR A 324 -25.09 7.46 0.51
N GLY A 325 -24.81 8.59 -0.12
CA GLY A 325 -25.75 9.70 -0.23
C GLY A 325 -25.82 10.51 1.06
N ALA A 326 -26.61 11.59 1.02
CA ALA A 326 -26.89 12.44 2.18
C ALA A 326 -27.95 11.82 3.10
#